data_AF-A0A4R6KMZ6-F1
#
_entry.id   AF-A0A4R6KMZ6-F1
#
_cell.length_a   1.000
_cell.length_b   1.000
_cell.length_c   1.000
_cell.angle_alpha   90.00
_cell.angle_beta   90.00
_cell.angle_gamma   90.00
#
_symmetry.space_group_name_H-M   'P 1'
#
loop_
_entity.id
_entity.type
_entity.pdbx_description
1 polymer ?
#
loop_
_entity_poly.entity_id
_entity_poly.type
_entity_poly.pdbx_seq_one_letter_code
_entity_poly.pdbx_strand_id
1 'polypeptide(L)'
;MHLRYGMNPHQPATISGASPFTVLHGSPSYINILDALNAWQLVREASSAFEVPAATSFKHVSPAGAALAGPLDETIRTTYAVDRISPVTSAYLRARDADPKSSYGDFIAVSHPVDAASSTTDRAGSDQPRRYCVDAAARRTSVAVRSVSR
;
A
#
# COMPACT_ATOMS: atom_id res chain seq x y z
N MET A 1 14.59 -15.87 3.16
CA MET A 1 13.39 -15.84 2.28
C MET A 1 13.81 -15.50 0.87
N HIS A 2 13.52 -16.37 -0.11
CA HIS A 2 13.79 -16.06 -1.53
C HIS A 2 12.77 -15.06 -2.08
N LEU A 3 13.26 -14.10 -2.87
CA LEU A 3 12.44 -13.12 -3.57
C LEU A 3 12.28 -13.53 -5.04
N ARG A 4 11.30 -12.95 -5.74
CA ARG A 4 11.05 -13.24 -7.15
C ARG A 4 12.28 -12.99 -8.03
N TYR A 5 12.95 -11.86 -7.81
CA TYR A 5 14.23 -11.44 -8.39
C TYR A 5 14.74 -10.22 -7.62
N GLY A 6 15.98 -9.81 -7.91
CA GLY A 6 16.68 -8.65 -7.38
C GLY A 6 16.20 -7.33 -7.95
N MET A 7 17.11 -6.37 -8.17
CA MET A 7 16.76 -5.11 -8.82
C MET A 7 16.24 -5.33 -10.25
N ASN A 8 16.79 -6.33 -10.95
CA ASN A 8 16.41 -6.71 -12.30
C ASN A 8 16.14 -8.23 -12.41
N PRO A 9 15.37 -8.71 -13.41
CA PRO A 9 14.97 -10.11 -13.52
C PRO A 9 16.10 -11.14 -13.54
N HIS A 10 17.27 -10.78 -14.07
CA HIS A 10 18.44 -11.67 -14.16
C HIS A 10 19.24 -11.77 -12.86
N GLN A 11 18.93 -10.93 -11.86
CA GLN A 11 19.65 -10.88 -10.59
C GLN A 11 18.86 -11.67 -9.54
N PRO A 12 19.43 -12.68 -8.87
CA PRO A 12 18.76 -13.34 -7.76
C PRO A 12 18.79 -12.48 -6.49
N ALA A 13 17.81 -12.64 -5.60
CA ALA A 13 17.80 -11.96 -4.30
C ALA A 13 17.18 -12.83 -3.20
N THR A 14 17.76 -12.74 -2.00
CA THR A 14 17.30 -13.46 -0.80
C THR A 14 17.43 -12.53 0.41
N ILE A 15 16.42 -12.52 1.28
CA ILE A 15 16.50 -11.91 2.60
C ILE A 15 17.10 -12.93 3.56
N SER A 16 18.22 -12.58 4.19
CA SER A 16 18.87 -13.36 5.24
C SER A 16 18.34 -12.98 6.63
N GLY A 17 18.38 -13.93 7.56
CA GLY A 17 17.92 -13.72 8.95
C GLY A 17 16.40 -13.69 9.12
N ALA A 18 15.96 -13.24 10.30
CA ALA A 18 14.55 -13.10 10.63
C ALA A 18 13.96 -11.87 9.94
N SER A 19 12.93 -12.08 9.12
CA SER A 19 12.20 -10.98 8.49
C SER A 19 11.28 -10.30 9.52
N PRO A 20 11.22 -8.95 9.57
CA PRO A 20 10.28 -8.26 10.44
C PRO A 20 8.84 -8.38 9.95
N PHE A 21 8.62 -8.99 8.78
CA PHE A 21 7.31 -9.12 8.13
C PHE A 21 7.02 -10.53 7.64
N THR A 22 5.74 -10.79 7.37
CA THR A 22 5.24 -12.05 6.81
C THR A 22 4.50 -11.80 5.50
N VAL A 23 4.86 -12.51 4.43
CA VAL A 23 4.12 -12.45 3.17
C VAL A 23 2.86 -13.29 3.28
N LEU A 24 1.70 -12.65 3.11
CA LEU A 24 0.41 -13.34 3.14
C LEU A 24 -0.02 -13.85 1.76
N HIS A 25 0.35 -13.17 0.67
CA HIS A 25 0.00 -13.58 -0.68
C HIS A 25 1.05 -13.17 -1.73
N GLY A 26 1.18 -13.97 -2.80
CA GLY A 26 2.08 -13.69 -3.91
C GLY A 26 3.57 -13.88 -3.57
N SER A 27 4.43 -13.34 -4.44
CA SER A 27 5.90 -13.41 -4.30
C SER A 27 6.51 -12.04 -4.59
N PRO A 28 6.97 -11.29 -3.57
CA PRO A 28 7.50 -9.94 -3.77
C PRO A 28 8.87 -9.95 -4.47
N SER A 29 9.12 -8.92 -5.27
CA SER A 29 10.47 -8.62 -5.78
C SER A 29 11.28 -7.82 -4.76
N TYR A 30 12.59 -7.69 -5.00
CA TYR A 30 13.46 -6.84 -4.17
C TYR A 30 12.95 -5.41 -4.05
N ILE A 31 12.52 -4.80 -5.16
CA ILE A 31 12.00 -3.42 -5.15
C ILE A 31 10.72 -3.33 -4.31
N ASN A 32 9.83 -4.33 -4.37
CA ASN A 32 8.63 -4.33 -3.53
C ASN A 32 8.95 -4.35 -2.03
N ILE A 33 10.03 -5.04 -1.63
CA ILE A 33 10.48 -5.03 -0.23
C ILE A 33 11.01 -3.65 0.15
N LEU A 34 11.77 -2.99 -0.72
CA LEU A 34 12.26 -1.64 -0.47
C LEU A 34 11.11 -0.63 -0.35
N ASP A 35 10.13 -0.69 -1.25
CA ASP A 35 8.92 0.14 -1.16
C ASP A 35 8.19 -0.12 0.16
N ALA A 36 7.95 -1.39 0.51
CA ALA A 36 7.24 -1.77 1.72
C ALA A 36 7.88 -1.22 3.00
N LEU A 37 9.20 -1.37 3.14
CA LEU A 37 9.93 -0.95 4.34
C LEU A 37 9.96 0.57 4.51
N ASN A 38 10.09 1.32 3.42
CA ASN A 38 10.06 2.78 3.46
C ASN A 38 8.64 3.30 3.69
N ALA A 39 7.67 2.78 2.94
CA ALA A 39 6.26 3.17 3.03
C ALA A 39 5.69 2.90 4.43
N TRP A 40 6.04 1.77 5.03
CA TRP A 40 5.60 1.42 6.39
C TRP A 40 6.12 2.40 7.45
N GLN A 41 7.40 2.76 7.39
CA GLN A 41 7.97 3.71 8.35
C GLN A 41 7.27 5.07 8.26
N LEU A 42 7.02 5.55 7.03
CA LEU A 42 6.32 6.80 6.79
C LEU A 42 4.92 6.81 7.43
N VAL A 43 4.08 5.80 7.13
CA VAL A 43 2.70 5.82 7.63
C VAL A 43 2.62 5.59 9.14
N ARG A 44 3.55 4.82 9.70
CA ARG A 44 3.64 4.62 11.15
C ARG A 44 4.01 5.92 11.87
N GLU A 45 5.02 6.64 11.39
CA GLU A 45 5.46 7.90 11.97
C GLU A 45 4.40 8.99 11.79
N ALA A 46 3.83 9.13 10.60
CA ALA A 46 2.74 10.07 10.35
C ALA A 46 1.53 9.79 11.25
N SER A 47 1.10 8.52 11.36
CA SER A 47 -0.03 8.19 12.21
C SER A 47 0.26 8.42 13.69
N SER A 48 1.47 8.12 14.17
CA SER A 48 1.87 8.40 15.54
C SER A 48 2.00 9.89 15.85
N ALA A 49 2.44 10.70 14.89
CA ALA A 49 2.65 12.14 15.09
C ALA A 49 1.34 12.93 15.06
N PHE A 50 0.39 12.50 14.23
CA PHE A 50 -0.87 13.22 14.02
C PHE A 50 -2.08 12.55 14.69
N GLU A 51 -1.91 11.36 15.28
CA GLU A 51 -2.98 10.58 15.92
C GLU A 51 -4.19 10.32 15.00
N VAL A 52 -3.93 10.22 13.70
CA VAL A 52 -4.92 10.02 12.64
C VAL A 52 -4.43 8.89 11.71
N PRO A 53 -5.32 8.04 11.16
CA PRO A 53 -4.92 7.04 10.18
C PRO A 53 -4.23 7.67 8.97
N ALA A 54 -3.05 7.17 8.64
CA ALA A 54 -2.24 7.56 7.49
C ALA A 54 -2.16 6.45 6.44
N ALA A 55 -1.97 6.85 5.19
CA ALA A 55 -1.69 5.97 4.06
C ALA A 55 -0.70 6.61 3.08
N THR A 56 -0.06 5.78 2.25
CA THR A 56 0.83 6.23 1.18
C THR A 56 0.77 5.32 -0.05
N SER A 57 1.00 5.92 -1.20
CA SER A 57 1.23 5.28 -2.50
C SER A 57 2.72 5.46 -2.84
N PHE A 58 3.47 4.36 -2.90
CA PHE A 58 4.90 4.36 -3.25
C PHE A 58 5.13 3.88 -4.67
N LYS A 59 6.10 4.49 -5.33
CA LYS A 59 6.62 4.05 -6.63
C LYS A 59 8.11 4.31 -6.68
N HIS A 60 8.89 3.30 -7.07
CA HIS A 60 10.35 3.42 -7.20
C HIS A 60 11.04 3.94 -5.93
N VAL A 61 10.66 3.40 -4.77
CA VAL A 61 11.26 3.68 -3.45
C VAL A 61 11.02 5.12 -2.99
N SER A 62 10.03 5.81 -3.56
CA SER A 62 9.60 7.16 -3.18
C SER A 62 8.08 7.25 -3.10
N PRO A 63 7.52 8.09 -2.23
CA PRO A 63 6.08 8.32 -2.19
C PRO A 63 5.64 9.09 -3.43
N ALA A 64 4.77 8.49 -4.25
CA ALA A 64 3.97 9.22 -5.24
C ALA A 64 2.93 10.11 -4.52
N GLY A 65 2.46 9.67 -3.36
CA GLY A 65 1.66 10.49 -2.45
C GLY A 65 1.52 9.88 -1.06
N ALA A 66 1.21 10.73 -0.09
CA ALA A 66 0.95 10.34 1.30
C ALA A 66 -0.12 11.25 1.88
N ALA A 67 -1.02 10.70 2.69
CA ALA A 67 -2.10 11.47 3.28
C ALA A 67 -2.55 10.88 4.62
N LEU A 68 -3.06 11.77 5.46
CA LEU A 68 -3.88 11.44 6.62
C LEU A 68 -5.34 11.26 6.17
N ALA A 69 -6.11 10.53 6.97
CA ALA A 69 -7.55 10.41 6.82
C ALA A 69 -8.20 11.79 6.90
N GLY A 70 -9.13 12.05 5.97
CA GLY A 70 -9.82 13.33 5.90
C GLY A 70 -11.07 13.28 5.02
N PRO A 71 -11.73 14.43 4.78
CA PRO A 71 -12.82 14.48 3.82
C PRO A 71 -12.30 14.17 2.41
N LEU A 72 -13.11 13.48 1.61
CA LEU A 72 -12.90 13.35 0.17
C LEU A 72 -13.77 14.37 -0.55
N ASP A 73 -13.22 15.06 -1.53
CA ASP A 73 -14.01 15.86 -2.45
C ASP A 73 -14.83 14.97 -3.40
N GLU A 74 -15.76 15.59 -4.10
CA GLU A 74 -16.67 14.88 -5.00
C GLU A 74 -15.95 14.28 -6.21
N THR A 75 -14.84 14.90 -6.63
CA THR A 75 -14.02 14.40 -7.75
C THR A 75 -13.39 13.07 -7.38
N ILE A 76 -12.75 12.94 -6.23
CA ILE A 76 -12.18 11.68 -5.74
C ILE A 76 -13.29 10.62 -5.60
N ARG A 77 -14.43 10.98 -4.99
CA ARG A 77 -15.55 10.04 -4.81
C ARG A 77 -16.09 9.50 -6.13
N THR A 78 -16.25 10.38 -7.11
CA THR A 78 -16.72 10.03 -8.45
C THR A 78 -15.67 9.21 -9.20
N THR A 79 -14.41 9.66 -9.23
CA THR A 79 -13.31 8.99 -9.94
C THR A 79 -13.08 7.56 -9.44
N TYR A 80 -13.17 7.35 -8.12
CA TYR A 80 -12.95 6.03 -7.52
C TYR A 80 -14.25 5.27 -7.19
N ALA A 81 -15.42 5.83 -7.57
CA ALA A 81 -16.75 5.23 -7.39
C ALA A 81 -16.98 4.66 -5.97
N VAL A 82 -16.74 5.47 -4.93
CA VAL A 82 -16.84 5.07 -3.52
C VAL A 82 -18.05 5.64 -2.81
N ASP A 83 -18.86 4.76 -2.22
CA ASP A 83 -20.03 5.15 -1.42
C ASP A 83 -19.73 5.20 0.10
N ARG A 84 -19.10 4.13 0.63
CA ARG A 84 -18.72 4.02 2.05
C ARG A 84 -17.22 4.19 2.21
N ILE A 85 -16.80 5.12 3.06
CA ILE A 85 -15.40 5.48 3.23
C ILE A 85 -15.02 5.28 4.70
N SER A 86 -14.18 4.30 4.98
CA SER A 86 -13.49 4.21 6.27
C SER A 86 -12.35 5.24 6.34
N PRO A 87 -11.87 5.61 7.53
CA PRO A 87 -10.73 6.51 7.66
C PRO A 87 -9.49 6.05 6.87
N VAL A 88 -9.23 4.73 6.85
CA VAL A 88 -8.12 4.14 6.09
C VAL A 88 -8.31 4.27 4.59
N THR A 89 -9.52 3.97 4.09
CA THR A 89 -9.85 4.16 2.66
C THR A 89 -9.72 5.63 2.26
N SER A 90 -10.17 6.55 3.11
CA SER A 90 -10.02 7.99 2.86
C SER A 90 -8.55 8.38 2.72
N ALA A 91 -7.72 7.98 3.70
CA ALA A 91 -6.29 8.28 3.67
C ALA A 91 -5.65 7.72 2.38
N TYR A 92 -5.98 6.49 1.99
CA TYR A 92 -5.42 5.88 0.79
C TYR A 92 -5.84 6.62 -0.49
N LEU A 93 -7.12 6.93 -0.65
CA LEU A 93 -7.61 7.62 -1.85
C LEU A 93 -6.97 8.99 -1.99
N ARG A 94 -6.83 9.75 -0.89
CA ARG A 94 -6.11 11.03 -0.89
C ARG A 94 -4.63 10.86 -1.26
N ALA A 95 -3.97 9.83 -0.75
CA ALA A 95 -2.57 9.56 -1.07
C ALA A 95 -2.39 9.16 -2.54
N ARG A 96 -3.30 8.35 -3.09
CA ARG A 96 -3.28 7.94 -4.49
C ARG A 96 -3.58 9.09 -5.44
N ASP A 97 -4.53 9.94 -5.07
CA ASP A 97 -5.00 11.04 -5.91
C ASP A 97 -4.00 12.21 -6.00
N ALA A 98 -3.01 12.26 -5.11
CA ALA A 98 -1.92 13.24 -5.19
C ALA A 98 -1.19 13.22 -6.55
N ASP A 99 -0.98 12.02 -7.10
CA ASP A 99 -0.53 11.82 -8.49
C ASP A 99 -1.02 10.45 -8.99
N PRO A 100 -2.21 10.41 -9.65
CA PRO A 100 -2.78 9.15 -10.14
C PRO A 100 -1.93 8.46 -11.20
N LYS A 101 -1.14 9.24 -11.96
CA LYS A 101 -0.30 8.71 -13.06
C LYS A 101 0.92 8.00 -12.49
N SER A 102 1.60 8.61 -11.53
CA SER A 102 2.74 7.99 -10.84
C SER A 102 2.30 6.83 -9.94
N SER A 103 1.09 6.89 -9.39
CA SER A 103 0.48 5.82 -8.58
C SER A 103 0.01 4.60 -9.40
N TYR A 104 0.25 4.56 -10.72
CA TYR A 104 -0.05 3.39 -11.51
C TYR A 104 0.89 2.23 -11.15
N GLY A 105 0.35 1.17 -10.54
CA GLY A 105 1.13 0.04 -10.02
C GLY A 105 1.99 0.40 -8.81
N ASP A 106 1.40 1.15 -7.90
CA ASP A 106 1.96 1.55 -6.61
C ASP A 106 2.12 0.37 -5.64
N PHE A 107 2.99 0.59 -4.65
CA PHE A 107 3.01 -0.16 -3.42
C PHE A 107 2.31 0.66 -2.33
N ILE A 108 1.28 0.09 -1.71
CA ILE A 108 0.45 0.78 -0.75
C ILE A 108 0.96 0.48 0.66
N ALA A 109 1.03 1.48 1.53
CA ALA A 109 1.10 1.26 2.97
C ALA A 109 -0.01 2.00 3.69
N VAL A 110 -0.55 1.37 4.73
CA VAL A 110 -1.54 1.95 5.63
C VAL A 110 -1.15 1.71 7.08
N SER A 111 -1.41 2.70 7.93
CA SER A 111 -1.05 2.68 9.36
C SER A 111 -1.99 1.84 10.24
N HIS A 112 -3.13 1.40 9.71
CA HIS A 112 -4.19 0.70 10.44
C HIS A 112 -4.65 -0.53 9.65
N PRO A 113 -5.29 -1.53 10.29
CA PRO A 113 -5.81 -2.70 9.60
C PRO A 113 -6.73 -2.34 8.42
N VAL A 114 -6.55 -3.03 7.29
CA VAL A 114 -7.43 -2.90 6.13
C VAL A 114 -8.75 -3.60 6.43
N ASP A 115 -9.85 -2.84 6.42
CA ASP A 115 -11.18 -3.42 6.59
C ASP A 115 -11.75 -3.96 5.25
N ALA A 116 -12.85 -4.71 5.32
CA ALA A 116 -13.49 -5.26 4.13
C ALA A 116 -14.01 -4.15 3.18
N ALA A 117 -14.38 -2.98 3.71
CA ALA A 117 -14.85 -1.85 2.89
C ALA A 117 -13.70 -1.20 2.10
N SER A 118 -12.49 -1.13 2.67
CA SER A 118 -11.25 -0.75 1.99
C SER A 118 -10.86 -1.76 0.92
N SER A 119 -11.21 -3.03 1.08
CA SER A 119 -10.93 -4.05 0.06
C SER A 119 -11.85 -3.99 -1.16
N THR A 120 -13.03 -3.38 -1.03
CA THR A 120 -14.04 -3.30 -2.11
C THR A 120 -13.91 -2.09 -3.04
N THR A 121 -13.04 -1.12 -2.72
CA THR A 121 -12.77 0.02 -3.63
C THR A 121 -12.08 -0.43 -4.93
N ASP A 122 -11.47 -1.62 -4.95
CA ASP A 122 -10.95 -2.25 -6.16
C ASP A 122 -12.02 -3.18 -6.78
N ARG A 123 -13.04 -2.62 -7.43
CA ARG A 123 -13.97 -3.43 -8.25
C ARG A 123 -13.27 -3.99 -9.49
N ALA A 124 -13.48 -5.27 -9.73
CA ALA A 124 -13.13 -5.99 -10.95
C ALA A 124 -13.66 -5.25 -12.18
N GLY A 125 -12.78 -4.90 -13.11
CA GLY A 125 -13.13 -4.24 -14.38
C GLY A 125 -12.30 -3.01 -14.75
N SER A 126 -11.46 -2.48 -13.86
CA SER A 126 -10.50 -1.44 -14.23
C SER A 126 -9.19 -2.07 -14.72
N ASP A 127 -8.58 -1.52 -15.77
CA ASP A 127 -7.32 -1.96 -16.41
C ASP A 127 -6.08 -1.68 -15.53
N GLN A 128 -6.24 -1.92 -14.22
CA GLN A 128 -5.27 -1.57 -13.21
C GLN A 128 -4.35 -2.74 -12.87
N PRO A 129 -3.05 -2.49 -12.71
CA PRO A 129 -2.07 -3.52 -12.45
C PRO A 129 -2.24 -4.07 -11.03
N ARG A 130 -1.66 -5.25 -10.78
CA ARG A 130 -1.65 -5.86 -9.44
C ARG A 130 -1.05 -4.90 -8.41
N ARG A 131 -1.81 -4.61 -7.36
CA ARG A 131 -1.36 -3.78 -6.23
C ARG A 131 -0.83 -4.65 -5.11
N TYR A 132 0.07 -4.08 -4.33
CA TYR A 132 0.62 -4.67 -3.11
C TYR A 132 0.33 -3.74 -1.94
N CYS A 133 0.10 -4.31 -0.75
CA CYS A 133 -0.21 -3.55 0.45
C CYS A 133 0.72 -3.96 1.60
N VAL A 134 0.92 -3.07 2.56
CA VAL A 134 1.32 -3.37 3.94
C VAL A 134 0.36 -2.67 4.88
N ASP A 135 -0.05 -3.36 5.93
CA ASP A 135 -0.93 -2.81 6.94
C ASP A 135 -0.43 -3.12 8.36
N ALA A 136 -1.02 -2.40 9.32
CA ALA A 136 -0.80 -2.67 10.72
C ALA A 136 -1.65 -3.87 11.18
N ALA A 137 -1.24 -5.10 10.91
CA ALA A 137 -1.88 -6.25 11.55
C ALA A 137 -1.49 -6.32 13.04
N ALA A 138 -2.48 -6.61 13.88
CA ALA A 138 -2.59 -6.21 15.28
C ALA A 138 -1.42 -6.47 16.26
N ARG A 139 -0.33 -7.21 15.95
CA ARG A 139 0.72 -7.52 16.96
C ARG A 139 2.16 -7.66 16.46
N ARG A 140 2.46 -7.56 15.16
CA ARG A 140 3.83 -7.55 14.59
C ARG A 140 3.77 -6.82 13.25
N THR A 141 4.84 -6.13 12.87
CA THR A 141 5.01 -5.41 11.61
C THR A 141 4.69 -6.29 10.39
N SER A 142 3.42 -6.43 10.05
CA SER A 142 2.99 -7.45 9.08
C SER A 142 2.88 -6.79 7.72
N VAL A 143 3.88 -6.97 6.86
CA VAL A 143 3.76 -6.64 5.43
C VAL A 143 2.78 -7.63 4.79
N ALA A 144 1.49 -7.36 4.94
CA ALA A 144 0.41 -8.07 4.27
C ALA A 144 0.42 -7.76 2.77
N VAL A 145 1.41 -8.30 2.04
CA VAL A 145 1.48 -8.22 0.58
C VAL A 145 0.27 -8.95 0.02
N ARG A 146 -0.84 -8.25 -0.19
CA ARG A 146 -2.04 -8.80 -0.84
C ARG A 146 -1.93 -8.51 -2.34
N SER A 147 -1.52 -9.50 -3.13
CA SER A 147 -1.70 -9.42 -4.59
C SER A 147 -3.19 -9.59 -4.89
N VAL A 148 -3.88 -8.51 -5.21
CA VAL A 148 -5.27 -8.57 -5.70
C VAL A 148 -5.24 -8.82 -7.21
N SER A 149 -5.66 -10.03 -7.64
CA SER A 149 -6.01 -10.43 -9.02
C SER A 149 -6.63 -11.83 -8.92
N ARG A 150 -7.72 -12.22 -9.59
CA ARG A 150 -8.44 -11.70 -10.76
C ARG A 150 -9.88 -11.33 -10.40
#